data_AF-A0A833PKG4-F1
#
_entry.id   AF-A0A833PKG4-F1
#
_cell.length_a   1.000
_cell.length_b   1.000
_cell.length_c   1.000
_cell.angle_alpha   90.00
_cell.angle_beta   90.00
_cell.angle_gamma   90.00
#
_symmetry.space_group_name_H-M   'P 1'
#
loop_
_entity.id
_entity.type
_entity.pdbx_description
1 polymer ?
#
loop_
_entity_poly.entity_id
_entity_poly.type
_entity_poly.pdbx_seq_one_letter_code
_entity_poly.pdbx_strand_id
1 'polypeptide(L)'
;MKSMVRKIALLGFLGAISLPTRADIVVLKADLTQLAQPLQTQCKGVDYLPLKVLGEFLKSDNSEKIDVYQMDVIFVSDFLGYLDNKNCALAASDFTLAGVKILNQYRDLWEKDLAKNRKVMRYETYLAAGEASLVKYKWTHNPQYLDDADHLYKHYLQTSAINQQQKVQCGKKCSDYLVYLDQKKYFKLSDYASISYTYQQLFKEIYRQYSDQDPNFKDAKKSLNAVFERTDQFEVNAIRATGLKKLDKNVATLDEFKTIFNSGDKDLIEIFTQRLDQYLQNRIVNKLLDPQMTEKIYQFLLDESAENNSKIILNQLGANQQTNHSFQIGKHQYIFSGDNEHLQLSSQPMQ
;
A
#
# COMPACT_ATOMS: atom_id res chain seq x y z
N MET A 1 -9.68 42.52 -66.36
CA MET A 1 -9.94 41.11 -66.69
C MET A 1 -8.81 40.27 -66.11
N LYS A 2 -9.17 39.20 -65.40
CA LYS A 2 -8.30 38.29 -64.65
C LYS A 2 -7.50 37.41 -65.63
N SER A 3 -6.21 37.20 -65.38
CA SER A 3 -5.50 36.03 -65.90
C SER A 3 -4.42 35.55 -64.91
N MET A 4 -4.67 34.34 -64.42
CA MET A 4 -3.75 33.27 -64.01
C MET A 4 -2.43 33.61 -63.31
N VAL A 5 -2.40 33.33 -62.00
CA VAL A 5 -1.28 32.60 -61.39
C VAL A 5 -1.87 31.44 -60.59
N ARG A 6 -1.52 30.22 -60.99
CA ARG A 6 -1.87 28.97 -60.31
C ARG A 6 -0.57 28.19 -60.10
N LYS A 7 -0.38 27.72 -58.85
CA LYS A 7 0.65 26.77 -58.34
C LYS A 7 2.04 27.42 -58.15
N ILE A 8 2.78 27.20 -57.07
CA ILE A 8 2.85 26.08 -56.12
C ILE A 8 3.07 26.68 -54.72
N ALA A 9 2.14 26.46 -53.78
CA ALA A 9 2.44 26.60 -52.36
C ALA A 9 3.21 25.34 -51.96
N LEU A 10 4.51 25.48 -51.71
CA LEU A 10 5.32 24.43 -51.10
C LEU A 10 4.71 24.13 -49.72
N LEU A 11 4.18 22.91 -49.57
CA LEU A 11 3.90 22.27 -48.30
C LEU A 11 5.23 22.11 -47.55
N GLY A 12 5.58 23.11 -46.75
CA GLY A 12 6.57 23.01 -45.68
C GLY A 12 5.88 22.68 -44.37
N PHE A 13 5.14 21.57 -44.31
CA PHE A 13 4.61 21.02 -43.07
C PHE A 13 5.76 20.32 -42.32
N LEU A 14 6.72 21.10 -41.80
CA LEU A 14 7.65 20.63 -40.78
C LEU A 14 7.06 20.91 -39.40
N GLY A 15 5.92 20.28 -39.13
CA GLY A 15 5.58 19.92 -37.76
C GLY A 15 6.51 18.77 -37.39
N ALA A 16 7.67 19.08 -36.80
CA ALA A 16 8.57 18.07 -36.28
C ALA A 16 7.83 17.29 -35.18
N ILE A 17 7.30 16.13 -35.53
CA ILE A 17 6.99 15.09 -34.56
C ILE A 17 8.37 14.69 -34.02
N SER A 18 8.74 15.20 -32.84
CA SER A 18 9.96 14.76 -32.18
C SER A 18 9.78 13.28 -31.82
N LEU A 19 10.28 12.42 -32.70
CA LEU A 19 10.56 11.03 -32.37
C LEU A 19 11.58 11.05 -31.22
N PRO A 20 11.46 10.15 -30.23
CA PRO A 20 12.55 9.84 -29.31
C PRO A 20 13.86 9.77 -30.08
N THR A 21 14.83 10.61 -29.72
CA THR A 21 16.10 10.61 -30.44
C THR A 21 16.95 9.47 -29.92
N ARG A 22 17.80 8.88 -30.79
CA ARG A 22 18.84 7.93 -30.38
C ARG A 22 19.68 8.46 -29.20
N ALA A 23 19.85 9.78 -29.10
CA ALA A 23 20.53 10.43 -27.99
C ALA A 23 19.78 10.24 -26.66
N ASP A 24 18.46 10.34 -26.63
CA ASP A 24 17.66 10.15 -25.41
C ASP A 24 17.78 8.70 -24.87
N ILE A 25 17.85 7.71 -25.76
CA ILE A 25 18.05 6.30 -25.38
C ILE A 25 19.45 6.07 -24.82
N VAL A 26 20.48 6.69 -25.41
CA VAL A 26 21.85 6.62 -24.91
C VAL A 26 21.95 7.22 -23.50
N VAL A 27 21.33 8.39 -23.27
CA VAL A 27 21.32 9.02 -21.95
C VAL A 27 20.55 8.18 -20.94
N LEU A 28 19.38 7.64 -21.30
CA LEU A 28 18.64 6.70 -20.43
C LEU A 28 19.50 5.49 -20.04
N LYS A 29 20.20 4.86 -21.00
CA LYS A 29 21.07 3.71 -20.72
C LYS A 29 22.23 4.08 -19.80
N ALA A 30 22.81 5.27 -19.96
CA ALA A 30 23.86 5.77 -19.07
C ALA A 30 23.34 5.97 -17.63
N ASP A 31 22.20 6.65 -17.47
CA ASP A 31 21.55 6.88 -16.18
C ASP A 31 21.20 5.55 -15.50
N LEU A 32 20.58 4.62 -16.23
CA LEU A 32 20.24 3.29 -15.73
C LEU A 32 21.47 2.47 -15.33
N THR A 33 22.55 2.56 -16.10
CA THR A 33 23.82 1.89 -15.77
C THR A 33 24.37 2.42 -14.46
N GLN A 34 24.39 3.74 -14.27
CA GLN A 34 24.86 4.36 -13.04
C GLN A 34 23.98 3.98 -11.85
N LEU A 35 22.65 4.06 -12.01
CA LEU A 35 21.69 3.72 -10.95
C LEU A 35 21.76 2.25 -10.53
N ALA A 36 22.05 1.34 -11.47
CA ALA A 36 22.10 -0.08 -11.20
C ALA A 36 23.42 -0.57 -10.60
N GLN A 37 24.47 0.27 -10.52
CA GLN A 37 25.77 -0.17 -9.97
C GLN A 37 25.68 -0.70 -8.53
N PRO A 38 25.01 -0.01 -7.58
CA PRO A 38 24.83 -0.54 -6.23
C PRO A 38 24.06 -1.86 -6.25
N LEU A 39 22.99 -1.94 -7.05
CA LEU A 39 22.18 -3.14 -7.20
C LEU A 39 23.00 -4.34 -7.71
N GLN A 40 23.78 -4.15 -8.77
CA GLN A 40 24.67 -5.17 -9.35
C GLN A 40 25.72 -5.67 -8.36
N THR A 41 26.23 -4.76 -7.52
CA THR A 41 27.26 -5.08 -6.54
C THR A 41 26.67 -5.85 -5.36
N GLN A 42 25.57 -5.36 -4.79
CA GLN A 42 24.98 -5.92 -3.57
C GLN A 42 24.15 -7.18 -3.83
N CYS A 43 23.59 -7.34 -5.03
CA CYS A 43 22.81 -8.51 -5.43
C CYS A 43 23.60 -9.50 -6.31
N LYS A 44 24.93 -9.48 -6.23
CA LYS A 44 25.77 -10.39 -7.02
C LYS A 44 25.43 -11.86 -6.70
N GLY A 45 25.08 -12.62 -7.74
CA GLY A 45 24.74 -14.04 -7.61
C GLY A 45 23.29 -14.32 -7.16
N VAL A 46 22.47 -13.28 -7.00
CA VAL A 46 21.03 -13.41 -6.75
C VAL A 46 20.30 -13.50 -8.09
N ASP A 47 19.38 -14.46 -8.22
CA ASP A 47 18.48 -14.54 -9.37
C ASP A 47 17.39 -13.48 -9.25
N TYR A 48 17.73 -12.25 -9.65
CA TYR A 48 16.85 -11.09 -9.58
C TYR A 48 16.42 -10.67 -10.99
N LEU A 49 15.20 -11.06 -11.38
CA LEU A 49 14.65 -10.83 -12.72
C LEU A 49 14.75 -9.37 -13.19
N PRO A 50 14.47 -8.34 -12.37
CA PRO A 50 14.60 -6.94 -12.80
C PRO A 50 16.01 -6.60 -13.28
N LEU A 51 17.04 -7.13 -12.61
CA LEU A 51 18.43 -6.91 -13.01
C LEU A 51 18.78 -7.65 -14.31
N LYS A 52 18.19 -8.83 -14.54
CA LYS A 52 18.36 -9.57 -15.80
C LYS A 52 17.76 -8.81 -16.98
N VAL A 53 16.49 -8.39 -16.87
CA VAL A 53 15.80 -7.62 -17.92
C VAL A 53 16.48 -6.28 -18.17
N LEU A 54 16.94 -5.60 -17.11
CA LEU A 54 17.75 -4.40 -17.24
C LEU A 54 19.04 -4.68 -18.02
N GLY A 55 19.76 -5.76 -17.68
CA GLY A 55 21.01 -6.14 -18.34
C GLY A 55 20.81 -6.46 -19.83
N GLU A 56 19.70 -7.08 -20.22
CA GLU A 56 19.33 -7.33 -21.61
C GLU A 56 19.08 -6.00 -22.36
N PHE A 57 18.31 -5.08 -21.76
CA PHE A 57 18.08 -3.76 -22.35
C PHE A 57 19.37 -2.93 -22.48
N LEU A 58 20.24 -2.92 -21.46
CA LEU A 58 21.49 -2.17 -21.50
C LEU A 58 22.45 -2.66 -22.60
N LYS A 59 22.36 -3.96 -22.98
CA LYS A 59 23.18 -4.56 -24.05
C LYS A 59 22.55 -4.44 -25.43
N SER A 60 21.29 -4.02 -25.54
CA SER A 60 20.62 -3.88 -26.82
C SER A 60 21.16 -2.69 -27.63
N ASP A 61 20.76 -2.57 -28.90
CA ASP A 61 21.19 -1.43 -29.73
C ASP A 61 20.65 -0.10 -29.17
N ASN A 62 21.34 1.01 -29.41
CA ASN A 62 20.90 2.34 -29.01
C ASN A 62 19.71 2.87 -29.83
N SER A 63 19.30 2.17 -30.89
CA SER A 63 18.05 2.41 -31.60
C SER A 63 16.83 1.70 -30.99
N GLU A 64 17.05 0.73 -30.09
CA GLU A 64 15.98 -0.05 -29.50
C GLU A 64 15.35 0.70 -28.32
N LYS A 65 14.04 0.95 -28.42
CA LYS A 65 13.27 1.53 -27.31
C LYS A 65 13.04 0.48 -26.25
N ILE A 66 13.09 0.90 -24.99
CA ILE A 66 12.60 0.04 -23.91
C ILE A 66 11.09 -0.08 -24.01
N ASP A 67 10.60 -1.31 -24.03
CA ASP A 67 9.16 -1.55 -24.01
C ASP A 67 8.59 -1.30 -22.61
N VAL A 68 7.30 -0.98 -22.57
CA VAL A 68 6.53 -0.76 -21.36
C VAL A 68 6.67 -1.98 -20.44
N TYR A 69 6.46 -3.20 -20.94
CA TYR A 69 6.55 -4.39 -20.10
C TYR A 69 7.96 -4.62 -19.52
N GLN A 70 9.01 -4.20 -20.23
CA GLN A 70 10.37 -4.26 -19.69
C GLN A 70 10.56 -3.27 -18.54
N MET A 71 10.06 -2.04 -18.65
CA MET A 71 10.10 -1.07 -17.56
C MET A 71 9.26 -1.52 -16.35
N ASP A 72 8.13 -2.20 -16.59
CA ASP A 72 7.31 -2.81 -15.54
C ASP A 72 8.15 -3.80 -14.73
N VAL A 73 8.80 -4.73 -15.43
CA VAL A 73 9.63 -5.74 -14.78
C VAL A 73 10.84 -5.11 -14.08
N ILE A 74 11.41 -4.04 -14.62
CA ILE A 74 12.59 -3.39 -14.03
C ILE A 74 12.25 -2.61 -12.75
N PHE A 75 11.11 -1.91 -12.71
CA PHE A 75 10.78 -0.94 -11.64
C PHE A 75 9.53 -1.25 -10.82
N VAL A 76 8.67 -2.17 -11.25
CA VAL A 76 7.36 -2.48 -10.63
C VAL A 76 7.33 -3.92 -10.11
N SER A 77 8.50 -4.54 -9.97
CA SER A 77 8.58 -5.97 -9.70
C SER A 77 8.28 -6.30 -8.23
N ASP A 78 7.36 -7.24 -8.01
CA ASP A 78 7.07 -7.85 -6.70
C ASP A 78 8.27 -8.61 -6.09
N PHE A 79 9.38 -8.77 -6.83
CA PHE A 79 10.55 -9.52 -6.38
C PHE A 79 11.26 -8.93 -5.15
N LEU A 80 11.01 -7.65 -4.82
CA LEU A 80 11.59 -7.00 -3.64
C LEU A 80 11.27 -7.73 -2.33
N GLY A 81 10.05 -8.25 -2.20
CA GLY A 81 9.60 -8.96 -0.99
C GLY A 81 10.33 -10.29 -0.75
N TYR A 82 11.01 -10.84 -1.75
CA TYR A 82 11.71 -12.13 -1.68
C TYR A 82 13.22 -12.00 -1.43
N LEU A 83 13.72 -10.77 -1.24
CA LEU A 83 15.14 -10.53 -0.99
C LEU A 83 15.46 -10.63 0.51
N ASP A 84 15.99 -11.79 0.92
CA ASP A 84 16.39 -12.05 2.30
C ASP A 84 17.70 -11.35 2.70
N ASN A 85 18.58 -11.06 1.73
CA ASN A 85 19.82 -10.35 2.00
C ASN A 85 19.57 -8.85 2.17
N LYS A 86 19.79 -8.33 3.38
CA LYS A 86 19.62 -6.90 3.71
C LYS A 86 20.26 -5.94 2.71
N ASN A 87 21.52 -6.15 2.33
CA ASN A 87 22.22 -5.21 1.45
C ASN A 87 21.65 -5.23 0.03
N CYS A 88 21.31 -6.42 -0.47
CA CYS A 88 20.64 -6.57 -1.77
C CYS A 88 19.23 -5.96 -1.74
N ALA A 89 18.44 -6.23 -0.69
CA ALA A 89 17.11 -5.67 -0.52
C ALA A 89 17.14 -4.14 -0.48
N LEU A 90 18.06 -3.54 0.28
CA LEU A 90 18.23 -2.08 0.34
C LEU A 90 18.63 -1.49 -1.02
N ALA A 91 19.57 -2.11 -1.73
CA ALA A 91 19.99 -1.64 -3.06
C ALA A 91 18.87 -1.78 -4.10
N ALA A 92 18.08 -2.85 -4.05
CA ALA A 92 16.93 -3.07 -4.90
C ALA A 92 15.80 -2.08 -4.60
N SER A 93 15.56 -1.77 -3.32
CA SER A 93 14.63 -0.71 -2.93
C SER A 93 15.08 0.66 -3.44
N ASP A 94 16.36 1.02 -3.28
CA ASP A 94 16.89 2.29 -3.78
C ASP A 94 16.75 2.42 -5.30
N PHE A 95 17.03 1.34 -6.03
CA PHE A 95 16.83 1.28 -7.47
C PHE A 95 15.36 1.46 -7.86
N THR A 96 14.44 0.80 -7.15
CA THR A 96 12.99 0.91 -7.37
C THR A 96 12.48 2.33 -7.11
N LEU A 97 12.91 2.95 -6.01
CA LEU A 97 12.59 4.34 -5.68
C LEU A 97 13.09 5.32 -6.77
N ALA A 98 14.30 5.11 -7.28
CA ALA A 98 14.83 5.90 -8.38
C ALA A 98 14.01 5.74 -9.68
N GLY A 99 13.32 4.62 -9.84
CA GLY A 99 12.38 4.34 -10.93
C GLY A 99 11.31 5.41 -11.11
N VAL A 100 10.79 5.99 -10.02
CA VAL A 100 9.81 7.10 -10.09
C VAL A 100 10.39 8.29 -10.84
N LYS A 101 11.65 8.65 -10.56
CA LYS A 101 12.33 9.77 -11.22
C LYS A 101 12.60 9.43 -12.69
N ILE A 102 13.18 8.26 -12.95
CA ILE A 102 13.51 7.82 -14.32
C ILE A 102 12.27 7.79 -15.20
N LEU A 103 11.17 7.23 -14.68
CA LEU A 103 9.93 7.14 -15.44
C LEU A 103 9.32 8.51 -15.75
N ASN A 104 9.36 9.43 -14.80
CA ASN A 104 8.83 10.76 -15.06
C ASN A 104 9.71 11.55 -16.03
N GLN A 105 11.04 11.41 -15.94
CA GLN A 105 12.00 12.14 -16.77
C GLN A 105 11.95 11.69 -18.23
N TYR A 106 11.85 10.39 -18.48
CA TYR A 106 11.95 9.80 -19.82
C TYR A 106 10.61 9.31 -20.39
N ARG A 107 9.49 9.70 -19.76
CA ARG A 107 8.12 9.26 -20.10
C ARG A 107 7.84 9.18 -21.60
N ASP A 108 8.22 10.20 -22.34
CA ASP A 108 7.88 10.31 -23.75
C ASP A 108 8.61 9.27 -24.64
N LEU A 109 9.61 8.56 -24.11
CA LEU A 109 10.31 7.48 -24.82
C LEU A 109 9.47 6.20 -24.97
N TRP A 110 8.57 5.91 -24.01
CA TRP A 110 7.73 4.70 -24.01
C TRP A 110 6.22 4.97 -23.89
N GLU A 111 5.79 6.13 -23.40
CA GLU A 111 4.37 6.41 -23.11
C GLU A 111 3.68 7.41 -24.05
N LYS A 112 4.43 8.14 -24.89
CA LYS A 112 3.90 9.26 -25.71
C LYS A 112 2.72 8.82 -26.57
N ASP A 113 2.90 7.72 -27.31
CA ASP A 113 1.97 7.24 -28.33
C ASP A 113 1.02 6.13 -27.83
N LEU A 114 1.11 5.78 -26.54
CA LEU A 114 0.25 4.76 -25.96
C LEU A 114 -1.17 5.28 -25.73
N ALA A 115 -2.15 4.40 -25.95
CA ALA A 115 -3.51 4.64 -25.49
C ALA A 115 -3.52 4.85 -23.95
N LYS A 116 -4.45 5.68 -23.46
CA LYS A 116 -4.53 6.08 -22.04
C LYS A 116 -4.55 4.90 -21.06
N ASN A 117 -5.15 3.78 -21.46
CA ASN A 117 -5.23 2.54 -20.68
C ASN A 117 -3.91 1.74 -20.63
N ARG A 118 -2.90 2.09 -21.44
CA ARG A 118 -1.56 1.50 -21.42
C ARG A 118 -0.53 2.40 -20.72
N LYS A 119 -0.91 3.61 -20.33
CA LYS A 119 -0.10 4.52 -19.49
C LYS A 119 -0.22 4.21 -17.98
N VAL A 120 -0.66 3.00 -17.64
CA VAL A 120 -0.93 2.54 -16.26
C VAL A 120 0.36 2.33 -15.47
N MET A 121 1.45 1.99 -16.14
CA MET A 121 2.72 1.67 -15.50
C MET A 121 3.30 2.77 -14.62
N ARG A 122 3.27 4.04 -15.06
CA ARG A 122 3.75 5.14 -14.22
C ARG A 122 3.05 5.14 -12.85
N TYR A 123 1.79 4.72 -12.81
CA TYR A 123 1.03 4.65 -11.56
C TYR A 123 1.55 3.48 -10.72
N GLU A 124 1.67 2.29 -11.30
CA GLU A 124 2.14 1.11 -10.58
C GLU A 124 3.57 1.30 -10.03
N THR A 125 4.42 2.13 -10.64
CA THR A 125 5.72 2.44 -10.05
C THR A 125 5.66 3.26 -8.77
N TYR A 126 4.62 4.09 -8.57
CA TYR A 126 4.42 4.73 -7.26
C TYR A 126 3.99 3.71 -6.20
N LEU A 127 3.21 2.70 -6.59
CA LEU A 127 2.86 1.59 -5.70
C LEU A 127 4.12 0.80 -5.31
N ALA A 128 4.90 0.33 -6.28
CA ALA A 128 6.15 -0.40 -6.04
C ALA A 128 7.20 0.42 -5.28
N ALA A 129 7.27 1.74 -5.51
CA ALA A 129 8.12 2.63 -4.73
C ALA A 129 7.66 2.75 -3.26
N GLY A 130 6.35 2.73 -3.02
CA GLY A 130 5.81 2.65 -1.67
C GLY A 130 6.23 1.36 -0.97
N GLU A 131 6.13 0.22 -1.65
CA GLU A 131 6.57 -1.08 -1.14
C GLU A 131 8.08 -1.11 -0.89
N ALA A 132 8.88 -0.55 -1.80
CA ALA A 132 10.32 -0.41 -1.64
C ALA A 132 10.68 0.42 -0.39
N SER A 133 9.93 1.49 -0.11
CA SER A 133 10.07 2.27 1.13
C SER A 133 9.76 1.41 2.36
N LEU A 134 8.72 0.58 2.33
CA LEU A 134 8.41 -0.35 3.43
C LEU A 134 9.51 -1.40 3.64
N VAL A 135 10.12 -1.92 2.56
CA VAL A 135 11.30 -2.81 2.67
C VAL A 135 12.49 -2.08 3.30
N LYS A 136 12.73 -0.80 2.95
CA LYS A 136 13.76 0.00 3.64
C LYS A 136 13.44 0.17 5.11
N TYR A 137 12.17 0.41 5.45
CA TYR A 137 11.74 0.48 6.84
C TYR A 137 12.00 -0.83 7.59
N LYS A 138 11.62 -1.99 7.02
CA LYS A 138 11.89 -3.32 7.59
C LYS A 138 13.34 -3.49 8.01
N TRP A 139 14.29 -3.02 7.20
CA TRP A 139 15.72 -3.25 7.42
C TRP A 139 16.44 -2.17 8.23
N THR A 140 15.89 -0.96 8.28
CA THR A 140 16.54 0.21 8.90
C THR A 140 15.79 0.75 10.11
N HIS A 141 14.50 0.45 10.22
CA HIS A 141 13.55 0.97 11.20
C HIS A 141 13.48 2.50 11.25
N ASN A 142 13.94 3.18 10.19
CA ASN A 142 13.90 4.63 10.09
C ASN A 142 12.48 5.08 9.71
N PRO A 143 11.74 5.78 10.60
CA PRO A 143 10.35 6.16 10.37
C PRO A 143 10.14 7.02 9.13
N GLN A 144 11.17 7.72 8.66
CA GLN A 144 11.09 8.47 7.40
C GLN A 144 10.62 7.59 6.24
N TYR A 145 11.00 6.30 6.20
CA TYR A 145 10.57 5.41 5.12
C TYR A 145 9.09 4.99 5.24
N LEU A 146 8.47 5.06 6.42
CA LEU A 146 7.01 4.95 6.52
C LEU A 146 6.31 6.21 6.00
N ASP A 147 6.91 7.39 6.20
CA ASP A 147 6.41 8.66 5.66
C ASP A 147 6.53 8.71 4.14
N ASP A 148 7.67 8.26 3.60
CA ASP A 148 7.88 8.14 2.17
C ASP A 148 6.89 7.16 1.53
N ALA A 149 6.66 5.99 2.16
CA ALA A 149 5.68 5.02 1.68
C ALA A 149 4.25 5.59 1.65
N ASP A 150 3.81 6.24 2.73
CA ASP A 150 2.50 6.90 2.79
C ASP A 150 2.34 7.98 1.72
N HIS A 151 3.38 8.81 1.49
CA HIS A 151 3.37 9.81 0.44
C HIS A 151 3.22 9.17 -0.95
N LEU A 152 3.99 8.12 -1.24
CA LEU A 152 3.98 7.41 -2.52
C LEU A 152 2.63 6.71 -2.77
N TYR A 153 2.08 6.03 -1.77
CA TYR A 153 0.75 5.42 -1.87
C TYR A 153 -0.34 6.46 -2.06
N LYS A 154 -0.33 7.58 -1.33
CA LYS A 154 -1.28 8.68 -1.56
C LYS A 154 -1.17 9.23 -2.97
N HIS A 155 0.05 9.39 -3.49
CA HIS A 155 0.27 9.85 -4.86
C HIS A 155 -0.26 8.84 -5.89
N TYR A 156 0.02 7.54 -5.69
CA TYR A 156 -0.51 6.46 -6.52
C TYR A 156 -2.03 6.53 -6.59
N LEU A 157 -2.72 6.54 -5.45
CA LEU A 157 -4.18 6.54 -5.37
C LEU A 157 -4.80 7.81 -5.98
N GLN A 158 -4.16 8.97 -5.79
CA GLN A 158 -4.59 10.23 -6.41
C GLN A 158 -4.45 10.21 -7.93
N THR A 159 -3.40 9.56 -8.44
CA THR A 159 -3.06 9.54 -9.86
C THR A 159 -3.81 8.44 -10.60
N SER A 160 -4.06 7.30 -9.95
CA SER A 160 -4.88 6.19 -10.48
C SER A 160 -6.38 6.50 -10.45
N ALA A 161 -6.79 7.54 -9.72
CA ALA A 161 -8.18 7.92 -9.62
C ALA A 161 -8.77 8.41 -10.96
N ILE A 162 -9.97 7.94 -11.26
CA ILE A 162 -10.78 8.29 -12.43
C ILE A 162 -11.90 9.26 -12.04
N ASN A 163 -12.43 10.02 -12.99
CA ASN A 163 -13.60 10.87 -12.77
C ASN A 163 -14.93 10.12 -13.01
N GLN A 164 -16.06 10.77 -12.72
CA GLN A 164 -17.39 10.17 -12.90
C GLN A 164 -17.67 9.75 -14.34
N GLN A 165 -17.27 10.56 -15.31
CA GLN A 165 -17.48 10.24 -16.73
C GLN A 165 -16.74 8.96 -17.13
N GLN A 166 -15.50 8.81 -16.67
CA GLN A 166 -14.69 7.60 -16.89
C GLN A 166 -15.32 6.39 -16.19
N LYS A 167 -15.82 6.54 -14.96
CA LYS A 167 -16.52 5.46 -14.23
C LYS A 167 -17.77 4.98 -14.98
N VAL A 168 -18.59 5.92 -15.47
CA VAL A 168 -19.79 5.59 -16.27
C VAL A 168 -19.39 4.86 -17.56
N GLN A 169 -18.32 5.30 -18.23
CA GLN A 169 -17.85 4.69 -19.48
C GLN A 169 -17.34 3.25 -19.32
N CYS A 170 -16.70 2.90 -18.20
CA CYS A 170 -16.28 1.51 -17.97
C CYS A 170 -17.41 0.62 -17.41
N GLY A 171 -18.53 1.20 -16.97
CA GLY A 171 -19.74 0.47 -16.57
C GLY A 171 -19.47 -0.56 -15.48
N LYS A 172 -19.95 -1.80 -15.70
CA LYS A 172 -19.77 -2.92 -14.75
C LYS A 172 -18.30 -3.26 -14.46
N LYS A 173 -17.35 -2.90 -15.33
CA LYS A 173 -15.92 -3.16 -15.10
C LYS A 173 -15.31 -2.27 -14.00
N CYS A 174 -16.03 -1.24 -13.56
CA CYS A 174 -15.63 -0.34 -12.48
C CYS A 174 -16.60 -0.40 -11.29
N SER A 175 -17.32 -1.51 -11.10
CA SER A 175 -18.20 -1.71 -9.94
C SER A 175 -17.48 -1.54 -8.61
N ASP A 176 -16.19 -1.89 -8.59
CA ASP A 176 -15.37 -1.95 -7.38
C ASP A 176 -14.64 -0.62 -7.12
N TYR A 177 -15.00 0.44 -7.86
CA TYR A 177 -14.42 1.76 -7.70
C TYR A 177 -15.11 2.57 -6.62
N LEU A 178 -14.34 2.96 -5.62
CA LEU A 178 -14.72 3.71 -4.45
C LEU A 178 -14.73 5.21 -4.75
N VAL A 179 -15.55 5.97 -4.04
CA VAL A 179 -15.72 7.41 -4.27
C VAL A 179 -14.86 8.17 -3.28
N TYR A 180 -13.93 9.02 -3.70
CA TYR A 180 -13.40 10.06 -2.83
C TYR A 180 -14.50 11.12 -2.66
N LEU A 181 -15.25 11.06 -1.56
CA LEU A 181 -16.49 11.84 -1.37
C LEU A 181 -16.27 13.34 -1.59
N ASP A 182 -15.17 13.88 -1.08
CA ASP A 182 -14.86 15.31 -1.16
C ASP A 182 -14.32 15.74 -2.53
N GLN A 183 -13.71 14.83 -3.29
CA GLN A 183 -13.02 15.15 -4.55
C GLN A 183 -13.77 14.69 -5.80
N LYS A 184 -14.89 13.96 -5.64
CA LYS A 184 -15.68 13.35 -6.74
C LYS A 184 -14.83 12.53 -7.72
N LYS A 185 -13.76 11.93 -7.21
CA LYS A 185 -12.85 11.02 -7.93
C LYS A 185 -13.09 9.60 -7.47
N TYR A 186 -12.65 8.62 -8.26
CA TYR A 186 -12.88 7.21 -7.98
C TYR A 186 -11.64 6.36 -8.17
N PHE A 187 -11.37 5.39 -7.31
CA PHE A 187 -10.21 4.50 -7.41
C PHE A 187 -10.63 3.06 -7.09
N LYS A 188 -9.83 2.05 -7.45
CA LYS A 188 -10.21 0.66 -7.18
C LYS A 188 -10.07 0.33 -5.70
N LEU A 189 -11.06 -0.36 -5.14
CA LEU A 189 -10.98 -0.91 -3.78
C LEU A 189 -9.77 -1.85 -3.61
N SER A 190 -9.45 -2.65 -4.63
CA SER A 190 -8.32 -3.58 -4.60
C SER A 190 -7.00 -2.89 -4.27
N ASP A 191 -6.79 -1.68 -4.78
CA ASP A 191 -5.54 -0.93 -4.65
C ASP A 191 -5.33 -0.53 -3.18
N TYR A 192 -6.39 -0.05 -2.51
CA TYR A 192 -6.36 0.27 -1.08
C TYR A 192 -6.23 -0.98 -0.22
N ALA A 193 -6.99 -2.04 -0.52
CA ALA A 193 -6.89 -3.30 0.21
C ALA A 193 -5.47 -3.89 0.13
N SER A 194 -4.83 -3.80 -1.04
CA SER A 194 -3.45 -4.23 -1.25
C SER A 194 -2.47 -3.45 -0.38
N ILE A 195 -2.55 -2.11 -0.36
CA ILE A 195 -1.68 -1.27 0.47
C ILE A 195 -1.83 -1.60 1.95
N SER A 196 -3.06 -1.75 2.43
CA SER A 196 -3.33 -2.13 3.83
C SER A 196 -2.73 -3.51 4.16
N TYR A 197 -2.86 -4.46 3.24
CA TYR A 197 -2.24 -5.78 3.37
C TYR A 197 -0.71 -5.70 3.40
N THR A 198 -0.06 -4.83 2.62
CA THR A 198 1.40 -4.66 2.65
C THR A 198 1.89 -4.16 4.02
N TYR A 199 1.17 -3.23 4.66
CA TYR A 199 1.49 -2.82 6.03
C TYR A 199 1.30 -3.96 7.04
N GLN A 200 0.25 -4.77 6.88
CA GLN A 200 0.04 -5.96 7.70
C GLN A 200 1.19 -6.96 7.57
N GLN A 201 1.68 -7.20 6.35
CA GLN A 201 2.82 -8.09 6.11
C GLN A 201 4.08 -7.52 6.77
N LEU A 202 4.34 -6.22 6.59
CA LEU A 202 5.45 -5.55 7.26
C LEU A 202 5.39 -5.71 8.78
N PHE A 203 4.21 -5.58 9.39
CA PHE A 203 4.03 -5.83 10.82
C PHE A 203 4.45 -7.26 11.20
N LYS A 204 3.95 -8.26 10.46
CA LYS A 204 4.28 -9.68 10.70
C LYS A 204 5.78 -9.97 10.55
N GLU A 205 6.41 -9.38 9.55
CA GLU A 205 7.85 -9.53 9.31
C GLU A 205 8.70 -8.92 10.43
N ILE A 206 8.33 -7.71 10.86
CA ILE A 206 8.98 -7.04 11.99
C ILE A 206 8.74 -7.83 13.28
N TYR A 207 7.53 -8.34 13.50
CA TYR A 207 7.22 -9.17 14.65
C TYR A 207 8.06 -10.45 14.66
N ARG A 208 8.24 -11.07 13.49
CA ARG A 208 9.13 -12.23 13.34
C ARG A 208 10.58 -11.89 13.70
N GLN A 209 11.12 -10.78 13.19
CA GLN A 209 12.48 -10.32 13.55
C GLN A 209 12.63 -10.07 15.06
N TYR A 210 11.59 -9.52 15.70
CA TYR A 210 11.54 -9.36 17.14
C TYR A 210 11.51 -10.71 17.87
N SER A 211 10.61 -11.60 17.48
CA SER A 211 10.42 -12.92 18.10
C SER A 211 11.67 -13.80 17.98
N ASP A 212 12.33 -13.73 16.82
CA ASP A 212 13.58 -14.44 16.55
C ASP A 212 14.79 -13.80 17.27
N GLN A 213 14.56 -12.71 18.03
CA GLN A 213 15.55 -11.97 18.81
C GLN A 213 16.73 -11.48 17.95
N ASP A 214 16.45 -10.91 16.77
CA ASP A 214 17.51 -10.34 15.92
C ASP A 214 18.30 -9.29 16.72
N PRO A 215 19.60 -9.51 17.01
CA PRO A 215 20.40 -8.63 17.85
C PRO A 215 20.61 -7.24 17.23
N ASN A 216 20.32 -7.07 15.93
CA ASN A 216 20.36 -5.78 15.25
C ASN A 216 19.07 -4.98 15.43
N PHE A 217 18.02 -5.58 16.02
CA PHE A 217 16.69 -5.00 16.11
C PHE A 217 16.40 -4.39 17.50
N LYS A 218 17.03 -3.25 17.78
CA LYS A 218 17.03 -2.65 19.13
C LYS A 218 15.76 -1.87 19.49
N ASP A 219 14.94 -1.48 18.52
CA ASP A 219 13.76 -0.62 18.71
C ASP A 219 12.44 -1.31 18.35
N ALA A 220 12.38 -2.63 18.56
CA ALA A 220 11.35 -3.46 17.97
C ALA A 220 9.91 -3.10 18.30
N LYS A 221 9.66 -2.84 19.58
CA LYS A 221 8.33 -2.44 20.08
C LYS A 221 7.89 -1.11 19.45
N LYS A 222 8.82 -0.17 19.26
CA LYS A 222 8.55 1.11 18.60
C LYS A 222 8.24 0.91 17.12
N SER A 223 8.96 0.02 16.45
CA SER A 223 8.71 -0.27 15.04
C SER A 223 7.37 -0.95 14.80
N LEU A 224 7.04 -1.97 15.60
CA LEU A 224 5.74 -2.62 15.58
C LEU A 224 4.61 -1.62 15.78
N ASN A 225 4.74 -0.75 16.79
CA ASN A 225 3.75 0.27 17.08
C ASN A 225 3.57 1.27 15.94
N ALA A 226 4.67 1.71 15.30
CA ALA A 226 4.60 2.67 14.20
C ALA A 226 3.90 2.08 12.96
N VAL A 227 4.16 0.82 12.64
CA VAL A 227 3.49 0.13 11.53
C VAL A 227 2.01 -0.07 11.85
N PHE A 228 1.69 -0.54 13.05
CA PHE A 228 0.31 -0.71 13.52
C PHE A 228 -0.50 0.60 13.40
N GLU A 229 0.03 1.71 13.92
CA GLU A 229 -0.64 3.02 13.83
C GLU A 229 -0.87 3.45 12.38
N ARG A 230 0.07 3.13 11.48
CA ARG A 230 -0.06 3.43 10.06
C ARG A 230 -1.10 2.55 9.39
N THR A 231 -1.15 1.25 9.70
CA THR A 231 -2.19 0.32 9.22
C THR A 231 -3.58 0.85 9.62
N ASP A 232 -3.78 1.18 10.89
CA ASP A 232 -5.05 1.70 11.42
C ASP A 232 -5.43 3.03 10.75
N GLN A 233 -4.52 4.01 10.70
CA GLN A 233 -4.78 5.30 10.05
C GLN A 233 -5.15 5.15 8.57
N PHE A 234 -4.46 4.26 7.85
CA PHE A 234 -4.75 4.02 6.45
C PHE A 234 -6.15 3.42 6.27
N GLU A 235 -6.50 2.44 7.08
CA GLU A 235 -7.83 1.81 7.09
C GLU A 235 -8.94 2.83 7.41
N VAL A 236 -8.76 3.61 8.47
CA VAL A 236 -9.70 4.69 8.88
C VAL A 236 -9.88 5.72 7.77
N ASN A 237 -8.78 6.16 7.15
CA ASN A 237 -8.83 7.12 6.06
C ASN A 237 -9.55 6.56 4.84
N ALA A 238 -9.34 5.28 4.51
CA ALA A 238 -10.04 4.61 3.42
C ALA A 238 -11.56 4.57 3.68
N ILE A 239 -11.98 4.12 4.86
CA ILE A 239 -13.39 4.06 5.27
C ILE A 239 -14.04 5.45 5.17
N ARG A 240 -13.40 6.47 5.76
CA ARG A 240 -13.91 7.85 5.75
C ARG A 240 -14.01 8.43 4.35
N ALA A 241 -12.94 8.30 3.55
CA ALA A 241 -12.87 8.89 2.23
C ALA A 241 -13.91 8.27 1.28
N THR A 242 -14.27 7.01 1.49
CA THR A 242 -15.06 6.21 0.55
C THR A 242 -16.48 5.90 0.97
N GLY A 243 -16.80 6.12 2.25
CA GLY A 243 -18.04 5.63 2.84
C GLY A 243 -18.11 4.10 2.86
N LEU A 244 -16.98 3.41 2.63
CA LEU A 244 -16.93 1.97 2.70
C LEU A 244 -17.18 1.50 4.11
N LYS A 245 -18.26 0.78 4.25
CA LYS A 245 -18.57 0.04 5.46
C LYS A 245 -17.81 -1.31 5.49
N LYS A 246 -17.57 -1.90 4.32
CA LYS A 246 -16.95 -3.22 4.14
C LYS A 246 -15.61 -3.14 3.41
N LEU A 247 -14.51 -3.40 4.12
CA LEU A 247 -13.28 -3.93 3.52
C LEU A 247 -13.41 -5.46 3.55
N ASP A 248 -13.83 -6.05 2.43
CA ASP A 248 -14.29 -7.44 2.37
C ASP A 248 -13.16 -8.47 2.60
N LYS A 249 -11.90 -8.06 2.72
CA LYS A 249 -10.78 -8.96 2.97
C LYS A 249 -9.82 -8.34 3.97
N ASN A 250 -9.88 -8.87 5.19
CA ASN A 250 -8.97 -8.67 6.32
C ASN A 250 -8.94 -7.25 6.90
N VAL A 251 -9.40 -7.14 8.14
CA VAL A 251 -9.12 -5.96 8.97
C VAL A 251 -7.68 -6.12 9.40
N ALA A 252 -6.76 -5.60 8.59
CA ALA A 252 -5.32 -5.79 8.75
C ALA A 252 -4.88 -5.56 10.21
N THR A 253 -5.44 -4.53 10.83
CA THR A 253 -5.21 -4.14 12.22
C THR A 253 -5.67 -5.18 13.27
N LEU A 254 -6.80 -5.88 13.06
CA LEU A 254 -7.24 -6.94 13.99
C LEU A 254 -6.35 -8.18 13.91
N ASP A 255 -5.88 -8.53 12.71
CA ASP A 255 -4.95 -9.63 12.53
C ASP A 255 -3.58 -9.35 13.17
N GLU A 256 -3.16 -8.08 13.22
CA GLU A 256 -1.96 -7.65 13.96
C GLU A 256 -2.13 -7.88 15.46
N PHE A 257 -3.29 -7.52 16.05
CA PHE A 257 -3.60 -7.86 17.44
C PHE A 257 -3.59 -9.37 17.68
N LYS A 258 -4.26 -10.14 16.83
CA LYS A 258 -4.28 -11.60 16.91
C LYS A 258 -2.87 -12.18 16.91
N THR A 259 -1.98 -11.65 16.07
CA THR A 259 -0.56 -12.06 16.03
C THR A 259 0.13 -11.80 17.38
N ILE A 260 -0.10 -10.64 17.99
CA ILE A 260 0.51 -10.28 19.28
C ILE A 260 -0.06 -11.10 20.44
N PHE A 261 -1.36 -11.31 20.52
CA PHE A 261 -1.96 -12.02 21.65
C PHE A 261 -1.63 -13.52 21.64
N ASN A 262 -1.43 -14.10 20.46
CA ASN A 262 -0.90 -15.47 20.31
C ASN A 262 0.60 -15.61 20.63
N SER A 263 1.34 -14.52 20.86
CA SER A 263 2.79 -14.57 21.08
C SER A 263 3.23 -15.17 22.42
N GLY A 264 2.37 -15.08 23.45
CA GLY A 264 2.75 -15.33 24.84
C GLY A 264 3.68 -14.27 25.48
N ASP A 265 4.10 -13.23 24.74
CA ASP A 265 4.91 -12.13 25.27
C ASP A 265 4.04 -11.17 26.09
N LYS A 266 4.15 -11.27 27.41
CA LYS A 266 3.34 -10.49 28.37
C LYS A 266 3.52 -8.98 28.20
N ASP A 267 4.72 -8.52 27.87
CA ASP A 267 5.00 -7.08 27.71
C ASP A 267 4.35 -6.54 26.45
N LEU A 268 4.42 -7.30 25.35
CA LEU A 268 3.73 -6.93 24.11
C LEU A 268 2.22 -6.96 24.28
N ILE A 269 1.68 -7.99 24.95
CA ILE A 269 0.25 -8.11 25.25
C ILE A 269 -0.22 -6.89 26.05
N GLU A 270 0.54 -6.45 27.07
CA GLU A 270 0.24 -5.26 27.87
C GLU A 270 0.12 -3.99 27.00
N ILE A 271 1.14 -3.73 26.17
CA ILE A 271 1.17 -2.55 25.28
C ILE A 271 0.03 -2.59 24.27
N PHE A 272 -0.17 -3.74 23.62
CA PHE A 272 -1.17 -3.87 22.57
C PHE A 272 -2.61 -3.99 23.11
N THR A 273 -2.81 -4.36 24.37
CA THR A 273 -4.12 -4.21 25.02
C THR A 273 -4.53 -2.73 25.11
N GLN A 274 -3.60 -1.84 25.50
CA GLN A 274 -3.88 -0.40 25.53
C GLN A 274 -4.16 0.16 24.13
N ARG A 275 -3.50 -0.41 23.10
CA ARG A 275 -3.77 -0.06 21.70
C ARG A 275 -5.11 -0.59 21.20
N LEU A 276 -5.52 -1.78 21.61
CA LEU A 276 -6.85 -2.32 21.30
C LEU A 276 -7.93 -1.40 21.86
N ASP A 277 -7.76 -0.94 23.10
CA ASP A 277 -8.65 0.06 23.71
C ASP A 277 -8.75 1.33 22.84
N GLN A 278 -7.61 1.91 22.45
CA GLN A 278 -7.60 3.09 21.58
C GLN A 278 -8.24 2.84 20.19
N TYR A 279 -7.94 1.68 19.59
CA TYR A 279 -8.47 1.28 18.28
C TYR A 279 -10.00 1.19 18.30
N LEU A 280 -10.57 0.54 19.32
CA LEU A 280 -12.02 0.42 19.46
C LEU A 280 -12.67 1.78 19.74
N GLN A 281 -12.09 2.60 20.62
CA GLN A 281 -12.55 3.98 20.83
C GLN A 281 -12.57 4.79 19.54
N ASN A 282 -11.50 4.73 18.76
CA ASN A 282 -11.40 5.43 17.48
C ASN A 282 -12.53 5.04 16.53
N ARG A 283 -12.88 3.75 16.44
CA ARG A 283 -13.95 3.30 15.56
C ARG A 283 -15.33 3.76 16.00
N ILE A 284 -15.61 3.68 17.31
CA ILE A 284 -16.89 4.10 17.89
C ILE A 284 -17.08 5.61 17.70
N VAL A 285 -16.12 6.42 18.16
CA VAL A 285 -16.18 7.89 18.12
C VAL A 285 -16.33 8.40 16.69
N ASN A 286 -15.65 7.76 15.73
CA ASN A 286 -15.66 8.18 14.34
C ASN A 286 -16.76 7.51 13.50
N LYS A 287 -17.67 6.76 14.13
CA LYS A 287 -18.79 6.07 13.46
C LYS A 287 -18.34 5.17 12.30
N LEU A 288 -17.24 4.45 12.50
CA LEU A 288 -16.59 3.59 11.49
C LEU A 288 -17.04 2.12 11.60
N LEU A 289 -18.10 1.85 12.36
CA LEU A 289 -18.61 0.51 12.60
C LEU A 289 -19.82 0.25 11.69
N ASP A 290 -19.75 -0.85 10.95
CA ASP A 290 -20.88 -1.46 10.27
C ASP A 290 -21.19 -2.82 10.90
N PRO A 291 -22.30 -3.50 10.53
CA PRO A 291 -22.66 -4.77 11.16
C PRO A 291 -21.55 -5.83 11.05
N GLN A 292 -20.86 -5.92 9.92
CA GLN A 292 -19.83 -6.95 9.69
C GLN A 292 -18.54 -6.68 10.45
N MET A 293 -18.10 -5.43 10.52
CA MET A 293 -16.98 -5.01 11.34
C MET A 293 -17.30 -5.23 12.82
N THR A 294 -18.53 -4.91 13.24
CA THR A 294 -18.98 -5.10 14.61
C THR A 294 -18.98 -6.59 14.98
N GLU A 295 -19.48 -7.45 14.10
CA GLU A 295 -19.43 -8.90 14.25
C GLU A 295 -17.98 -9.42 14.30
N LYS A 296 -17.09 -8.96 13.41
CA LYS A 296 -15.67 -9.35 13.43
C LYS A 296 -14.97 -8.98 14.73
N ILE A 297 -15.19 -7.76 15.24
CA ILE A 297 -14.63 -7.33 16.53
C ILE A 297 -15.21 -8.20 17.65
N TYR A 298 -16.52 -8.48 17.63
CA TYR A 298 -17.16 -9.33 18.62
C TYR A 298 -16.55 -10.74 18.67
N GLN A 299 -16.40 -11.39 17.51
CA GLN A 299 -15.80 -12.73 17.43
C GLN A 299 -14.34 -12.70 17.89
N PHE A 300 -13.56 -11.70 17.45
CA PHE A 300 -12.18 -11.51 17.91
C PHE A 300 -12.11 -11.41 19.45
N LEU A 301 -12.93 -10.56 20.08
CA LEU A 301 -12.90 -10.39 21.53
C LEU A 301 -13.38 -11.64 22.29
N LEU A 302 -14.35 -12.37 21.72
CA LEU A 302 -14.84 -13.62 22.29
C LEU A 302 -13.73 -14.69 22.30
N ASP A 303 -13.05 -14.86 21.18
CA ASP A 303 -11.92 -15.80 21.03
C ASP A 303 -10.79 -15.44 22.00
N GLU A 304 -10.33 -14.19 21.97
CA GLU A 304 -9.20 -13.74 22.79
C GLU A 304 -9.50 -13.78 24.30
N SER A 305 -10.76 -13.58 24.70
CA SER A 305 -11.16 -13.74 26.11
C SER A 305 -11.18 -15.21 26.54
N ALA A 306 -11.62 -16.11 25.66
CA ALA A 306 -11.66 -17.55 25.94
C ALA A 306 -10.26 -18.17 26.06
N GLU A 307 -9.25 -17.62 25.39
CA GLU A 307 -7.85 -18.04 25.48
C GLU A 307 -7.15 -17.62 26.79
N ASN A 308 -7.91 -17.20 27.81
CA ASN A 308 -7.44 -16.70 29.11
C ASN A 308 -6.52 -15.47 28.99
N ASN A 309 -6.71 -14.63 27.97
CA ASN A 309 -6.08 -13.32 27.98
C ASN A 309 -6.69 -12.47 29.11
N SER A 310 -6.03 -12.46 30.27
CA SER A 310 -6.51 -11.78 31.48
C SER A 310 -6.71 -10.27 31.33
N LYS A 311 -6.25 -9.70 30.21
CA LYS A 311 -6.40 -8.30 29.85
C LYS A 311 -7.71 -8.00 29.08
N ILE A 312 -8.41 -9.03 28.59
CA ILE A 312 -9.72 -8.93 27.93
C ILE A 312 -10.74 -9.73 28.74
N ILE A 313 -11.48 -9.03 29.60
CA ILE A 313 -12.36 -9.67 30.58
C ILE A 313 -13.80 -9.68 30.05
N LEU A 314 -14.32 -10.87 29.77
CA LEU A 314 -15.72 -11.08 29.39
C LEU A 314 -16.64 -10.98 30.60
N ASN A 315 -17.62 -10.09 30.52
CA ASN A 315 -18.70 -9.95 31.48
C ASN A 315 -20.05 -10.26 30.80
N GLN A 316 -20.76 -11.27 31.29
CA GLN A 316 -22.12 -11.56 30.87
C GLN A 316 -23.10 -10.60 31.56
N LEU A 317 -23.77 -9.77 30.78
CA LEU A 317 -24.91 -9.00 31.27
C LEU A 317 -26.12 -9.96 31.37
N GLY A 318 -26.73 -10.07 32.55
CA GLY A 318 -27.64 -11.17 32.94
C GLY A 318 -28.87 -11.44 32.05
N ALA A 319 -29.55 -12.55 32.36
CA ALA A 319 -30.51 -13.29 31.50
C ALA A 319 -31.81 -12.58 31.05
N ASN A 320 -32.05 -11.31 31.38
CA ASN A 320 -33.37 -10.66 31.16
C ASN A 320 -33.42 -9.61 30.04
N GLN A 321 -32.36 -9.45 29.26
CA GLN A 321 -32.39 -8.73 27.99
C GLN A 321 -31.55 -9.52 26.98
N GLN A 322 -31.99 -9.56 25.72
CA GLN A 322 -31.25 -10.12 24.57
C GLN A 322 -29.73 -9.94 24.78
N THR A 323 -29.00 -11.04 25.04
CA THR A 323 -27.71 -10.98 25.73
C THR A 323 -26.67 -10.25 24.90
N ASN A 324 -26.12 -9.23 25.51
CA ASN A 324 -25.09 -8.37 24.96
C ASN A 324 -23.84 -8.56 25.82
N HIS A 325 -22.89 -9.39 25.36
CA HIS A 325 -21.63 -9.53 26.05
C HIS A 325 -20.97 -8.16 26.21
N SER A 326 -20.27 -7.97 27.31
CA SER A 326 -19.39 -6.82 27.45
C SER A 326 -17.97 -7.27 27.73
N PHE A 327 -17.01 -6.52 27.20
CA PHE A 327 -15.59 -6.79 27.34
C PHE A 327 -14.94 -5.61 28.03
N GLN A 328 -14.26 -5.85 29.13
CA GLN A 328 -13.39 -4.87 29.76
C GLN A 328 -12.01 -4.96 29.11
N ILE A 329 -11.54 -3.83 28.55
CA ILE A 329 -10.25 -3.72 27.87
C ILE A 329 -9.66 -2.35 28.22
N GLY A 330 -8.48 -2.35 28.83
CA GLY A 330 -7.83 -1.10 29.24
C GLY A 330 -8.70 -0.28 30.19
N LYS A 331 -9.08 0.93 29.78
CA LYS A 331 -9.87 1.88 30.60
C LYS A 331 -11.36 1.89 30.28
N HIS A 332 -11.82 1.04 29.35
CA HIS A 332 -13.19 1.07 28.87
C HIS A 332 -13.85 -0.31 28.97
N GLN A 333 -15.17 -0.28 29.12
CA GLN A 333 -16.04 -1.41 28.92
C GLN A 333 -16.74 -1.26 27.57
N TYR A 334 -16.63 -2.28 26.73
CA TYR A 334 -17.23 -2.38 25.41
C TYR A 334 -18.48 -3.24 25.47
N ILE A 335 -19.62 -2.69 25.07
CA ILE A 335 -20.94 -3.33 25.21
C ILE A 335 -21.51 -3.62 23.82
N PHE A 336 -21.76 -4.89 23.54
CA PHE A 336 -22.29 -5.35 22.25
C PHE A 336 -23.79 -5.52 22.28
N SER A 337 -24.53 -4.51 21.82
CA SER A 337 -25.96 -4.36 21.53
C SER A 337 -26.67 -5.27 20.51
N GLY A 338 -27.77 -5.97 20.79
CA GLY A 338 -28.75 -6.37 19.75
C GLY A 338 -28.86 -7.88 19.49
N ASP A 339 -29.24 -8.25 18.26
CA ASP A 339 -29.27 -9.64 17.79
C ASP A 339 -28.08 -9.94 16.87
N ASN A 340 -27.91 -11.21 16.49
CA ASN A 340 -26.79 -11.65 15.65
C ASN A 340 -26.73 -10.96 14.29
N GLU A 341 -27.84 -10.41 13.77
CA GLU A 341 -27.89 -9.73 12.47
C GLU A 341 -27.74 -8.20 12.59
N HIS A 342 -27.95 -7.65 13.78
CA HIS A 342 -27.99 -6.21 14.07
C HIS A 342 -27.14 -5.82 15.28
N LEU A 343 -25.97 -6.45 15.43
CA LEU A 343 -25.03 -6.16 16.50
C LEU A 343 -24.55 -4.69 16.43
N GLN A 344 -24.59 -4.00 17.56
CA GLN A 344 -24.10 -2.64 17.76
C GLN A 344 -23.02 -2.64 18.83
N LEU A 345 -21.99 -1.82 18.68
CA LEU A 345 -20.92 -1.70 19.67
C LEU A 345 -20.90 -0.28 20.23
N SER A 346 -20.94 -0.19 21.56
CA SER A 346 -20.80 1.04 22.33
C SER A 346 -19.72 0.88 23.41
N SER A 347 -19.29 1.98 24.01
CA SER A 347 -18.29 1.94 25.09
C SER A 347 -18.60 2.92 26.20
N GLN A 348 -18.21 2.56 27.43
CA GLN A 348 -18.24 3.44 28.60
C GLN A 348 -16.91 3.38 29.36
N PRO A 349 -16.47 4.48 30.01
CA PRO A 349 -15.28 4.46 30.84
C PRO A 349 -15.50 3.55 32.06
N MET A 350 -14.44 2.88 32.49
CA MET A 350 -14.41 2.17 33.75
C MET A 350 -14.23 3.14 34.92
N GLN A 351 -14.99 2.91 36.00
CA GLN A 351 -14.91 3.70 37.24
C GLN A 351 -13.71 3.32 38.09
#